data_AF-A0A919XLQ1-F1
#
_entry.id   AF-A0A919XLQ1-F1
#
_cell.length_a   1.000
_cell.length_b   1.000
_cell.length_c   1.000
_cell.angle_alpha   90.00
_cell.angle_beta   90.00
_cell.angle_gamma   90.00
#
_symmetry.space_group_name_H-M   'P 1'
#
loop_
_entity.id
_entity.type
_entity.pdbx_description
1 polymer ?
#
loop_
_entity_poly.entity_id
_entity_poly.type
_entity_poly.pdbx_seq_one_letter_code
_entity_poly.pdbx_strand_id
1 'polypeptide(L)'
;MQQPYLTKWLEIRSIEELESGDFFMQVDFVCGQTTAMVWKVDSFTGQQIRRALTETEDSDIKFRLSFASERSSLDQQRYGQITRYGRNAVRKVKFACSETFAEQLAVLKRIGDAGELEGASFIAPRLDGSHSGGIEPEPEPKPDPKPAKAAANAKKMASVGAALLVLILLFYFSFSKSSLMDEKALANTDGAALAEGVAAEGKSAQGERLTAQTERESWVKTAAAAVPAASGPPVPLKPEFRAPAAVSLDKPVNFGISKESVAITFDDGPSKYTKEIVDILQHYHVGGTFFFVGTQVKRFPEAVKYVSDQGLAIGNHSMTHSNLQKLTAERQQAEILQTNKLIKDITSKPVVLFRPPYGSMNGHTRKAAEGADMKIVLWNRDPEDWKSKNSPQHVLNYIEHAQAGGSVILLHESEKTVSLLPQLIEYLQKQQIPIVNLE
;
A
#
# COMPACT_ATOMS: atom_id res chain seq x y z
N MET A 1 -31.49 -27.78 -5.08
CA MET A 1 -31.23 -26.72 -4.08
C MET A 1 -29.74 -26.47 -4.06
N GLN A 2 -29.26 -25.33 -4.55
CA GLN A 2 -27.87 -24.92 -4.34
C GLN A 2 -27.76 -24.46 -2.88
N GLN A 3 -26.86 -25.06 -2.11
CA GLN A 3 -26.59 -24.57 -0.76
C GLN A 3 -26.06 -23.13 -0.85
N PRO A 4 -26.50 -22.21 0.03
CA PRO A 4 -25.97 -20.86 0.08
C PRO A 4 -24.46 -20.93 0.31
N TYR A 5 -23.69 -20.14 -0.45
CA TYR A 5 -22.25 -20.02 -0.25
C TYR A 5 -21.98 -19.44 1.15
N LEU A 6 -21.80 -20.31 2.14
CA LEU A 6 -21.27 -19.93 3.44
C LEU A 6 -19.89 -19.35 3.21
N THR A 7 -19.76 -18.04 3.44
CA THR A 7 -18.48 -17.36 3.30
C THR A 7 -17.58 -17.89 4.42
N LYS A 8 -16.50 -18.59 4.05
CA LYS A 8 -15.60 -19.26 4.98
C LYS A 8 -14.20 -18.65 4.92
N TRP A 9 -13.62 -18.27 6.06
CA TRP A 9 -12.23 -17.81 6.13
C TRP A 9 -11.59 -18.05 7.49
N LEU A 10 -10.26 -18.00 7.51
CA LEU A 10 -9.43 -18.02 8.72
C LEU A 10 -8.85 -16.63 8.91
N GLU A 11 -9.07 -15.98 10.05
CA GLU A 11 -8.42 -14.71 10.41
C GLU A 11 -7.40 -14.95 11.53
N ILE A 12 -6.11 -14.74 11.24
CA ILE A 12 -5.02 -14.90 12.20
C ILE A 12 -5.03 -13.71 13.16
N ARG A 13 -5.06 -14.00 14.46
CA ARG A 13 -5.00 -13.02 15.55
C ARG A 13 -3.59 -12.84 16.09
N SER A 14 -2.92 -13.95 16.39
CA SER A 14 -1.54 -13.96 16.87
C SER A 14 -0.87 -15.28 16.52
N ILE A 15 0.45 -15.28 16.57
CA ILE A 15 1.26 -16.50 16.54
C ILE A 15 2.40 -16.37 17.56
N GLU A 16 2.54 -17.35 18.43
CA GLU A 16 3.47 -17.34 19.56
C GLU A 16 4.33 -18.61 19.54
N GLU A 17 5.62 -18.45 19.84
CA GLU A 17 6.57 -19.55 19.93
C GLU A 17 6.58 -20.09 21.36
N LEU A 18 6.52 -21.42 21.51
CA LEU A 18 6.59 -22.11 22.80
C LEU A 18 8.04 -22.46 23.14
N GLU A 19 8.31 -22.71 24.42
CA GLU A 19 9.61 -23.21 24.87
C GLU A 19 10.01 -24.55 24.21
N SER A 20 9.03 -25.34 23.74
CA SER A 20 9.27 -26.58 23.00
C SER A 20 9.72 -26.35 21.54
N GLY A 21 9.70 -25.11 21.04
CA GLY A 21 9.99 -24.74 19.65
C GLY A 21 8.80 -24.85 18.69
N ASP A 22 7.67 -25.42 19.13
CA ASP A 22 6.40 -25.41 18.40
C ASP A 22 5.72 -24.04 18.52
N PHE A 23 4.73 -23.77 17.65
CA PHE A 23 3.97 -22.51 17.68
C PHE A 23 2.50 -22.75 18.03
N PHE A 24 1.90 -21.82 18.77
CA PHE A 24 0.45 -21.67 18.82
C PHE A 24 0.00 -20.48 17.99
N MET A 25 -0.96 -20.72 17.11
CA MET A 25 -1.58 -19.69 16.30
C MET A 25 -3.04 -19.51 16.75
N GLN A 26 -3.38 -18.30 17.20
CA GLN A 26 -4.77 -17.94 17.50
C GLN A 26 -5.46 -17.53 16.20
N VAL A 27 -6.59 -18.17 15.89
CA VAL A 27 -7.31 -17.97 14.63
C VAL A 27 -8.81 -17.87 14.89
N ASP A 28 -9.46 -16.90 14.27
CA ASP A 28 -10.91 -16.86 14.13
C ASP A 28 -11.32 -17.66 12.89
N PHE A 29 -12.00 -18.78 13.10
CA PHE A 29 -12.66 -19.54 12.04
C PHE A 29 -14.04 -18.96 11.78
N VAL A 30 -14.25 -18.41 10.59
CA VAL A 30 -15.56 -17.90 10.21
C VAL A 30 -16.21 -18.88 9.26
N CYS A 31 -17.33 -19.47 9.68
CA CYS A 31 -18.19 -20.33 8.86
C CYS A 31 -19.62 -20.23 9.39
N GLY A 32 -20.39 -19.27 8.86
CA GLY A 32 -21.70 -18.91 9.42
C GLY A 32 -21.60 -18.12 10.73
N GLN A 33 -20.92 -18.66 11.72
CA GLN A 33 -20.50 -18.00 12.96
C GLN A 33 -18.97 -17.91 13.05
N THR A 34 -18.48 -17.02 13.92
CA THR A 34 -17.05 -16.87 14.21
C THR A 34 -16.68 -17.67 15.46
N THR A 35 -15.75 -18.60 15.32
CA THR A 35 -15.23 -19.43 16.41
C THR A 35 -13.74 -19.22 16.56
N ALA A 36 -13.32 -18.66 17.69
CA ALA A 36 -11.91 -18.57 18.05
C ALA A 36 -11.37 -19.97 18.36
N MET A 37 -10.21 -20.29 17.77
CA MET A 37 -9.49 -21.54 17.98
C MET A 37 -8.00 -21.28 18.22
N VAL A 38 -7.35 -22.19 18.94
CA VAL A 38 -5.89 -22.23 19.08
C VAL A 38 -5.39 -23.42 18.29
N TRP A 39 -4.54 -23.14 17.30
CA TRP A 39 -4.02 -24.16 16.39
C TRP A 39 -2.54 -24.38 16.67
N LYS A 40 -2.16 -25.63 16.98
CA LYS A 40 -0.76 -26.04 17.08
C LYS A 40 -0.12 -26.13 15.68
N VAL A 41 0.93 -25.35 15.47
CA VAL A 41 1.68 -25.27 14.20
C VAL A 41 3.12 -25.74 14.44
N ASP A 42 3.65 -26.55 13.52
CA ASP A 42 5.04 -27.02 13.58
C ASP A 42 6.05 -25.85 13.50
N SER A 43 7.24 -26.06 14.08
CA SER A 43 8.30 -25.04 14.16
C SER A 43 8.68 -24.43 12.82
N PHE A 44 8.78 -25.25 11.76
CA PHE A 44 9.13 -24.78 10.42
C PHE A 44 8.07 -23.84 9.87
N THR A 45 6.81 -24.27 9.83
CA THR A 45 5.70 -23.45 9.31
C THR A 45 5.46 -22.22 10.18
N GLY A 46 5.53 -22.38 11.50
CA GLY A 46 5.31 -21.30 12.46
C GLY A 46 6.29 -20.15 12.29
N GLN A 47 7.58 -20.44 12.05
CA GLN A 47 8.56 -19.41 11.73
C GLN A 47 8.26 -18.67 10.41
N GLN A 48 7.81 -19.38 9.36
CA GLN A 48 7.47 -18.75 8.08
C GLN A 48 6.25 -17.85 8.20
N ILE A 49 5.22 -18.30 8.93
CA ILE A 49 4.04 -17.48 9.24
C ILE A 49 4.45 -16.27 10.07
N ARG A 50 5.22 -16.44 11.15
CA ARG A 50 5.69 -15.33 11.98
C ARG A 50 6.37 -14.26 11.12
N ARG A 51 7.34 -14.66 10.28
CA ARG A 51 8.01 -13.74 9.33
C ARG A 51 7.02 -13.04 8.38
N ALA A 52 6.00 -13.73 7.90
CA ALA A 52 4.97 -13.14 7.04
C ALA A 52 4.06 -12.13 7.77
N LEU A 53 3.94 -12.25 9.10
CA LEU A 53 3.17 -11.33 9.95
C LEU A 53 4.03 -10.13 10.43
N THR A 54 5.31 -10.33 10.74
CA THR A 54 6.23 -9.29 11.24
C THR A 54 6.76 -8.42 10.10
N GLU A 55 6.03 -7.37 9.72
CA GLU A 55 6.52 -6.43 8.69
C GLU A 55 5.87 -5.01 8.74
N THR A 56 5.22 -4.59 9.84
CA THR A 56 4.59 -3.26 9.90
C THR A 56 4.42 -2.71 11.32
N GLU A 57 4.42 -1.38 11.47
CA GLU A 57 4.02 -0.63 12.68
C GLU A 57 2.50 -0.28 12.72
N ASP A 58 1.70 -0.72 11.74
CA ASP A 58 0.27 -0.40 11.68
C ASP A 58 -0.56 -1.40 12.49
N SER A 59 -1.17 -0.93 13.58
CA SER A 59 -1.97 -1.72 14.52
C SER A 59 -3.31 -2.21 13.96
N ASP A 60 -3.71 -1.77 12.76
CA ASP A 60 -5.04 -2.01 12.17
C ASP A 60 -5.05 -3.07 11.05
N ILE A 61 -4.00 -3.88 10.93
CA ILE A 61 -3.88 -4.90 9.88
C ILE A 61 -4.51 -6.22 10.32
N LYS A 62 -5.46 -6.72 9.51
CA LYS A 62 -6.02 -8.06 9.65
C LYS A 62 -5.32 -9.04 8.74
N PHE A 63 -5.12 -10.27 9.18
CA PHE A 63 -4.44 -11.29 8.39
C PHE A 63 -5.41 -12.44 8.14
N ARG A 64 -5.70 -12.78 6.88
CA ARG A 64 -6.49 -13.98 6.57
C ARG A 64 -5.64 -15.07 5.95
N LEU A 65 -5.75 -16.26 6.50
CA LEU A 65 -5.09 -17.45 5.99
C LEU A 65 -5.96 -18.15 4.96
N SER A 66 -5.37 -18.51 3.82
CA SER A 66 -6.01 -19.30 2.78
C SER A 66 -6.11 -20.77 3.20
N PHE A 67 -7.27 -21.41 2.97
CA PHE A 67 -7.43 -22.86 3.06
C PHE A 67 -6.70 -23.63 1.97
N ALA A 68 -6.26 -22.95 0.90
CA ALA A 68 -5.53 -23.57 -0.20
C ALA A 68 -4.03 -23.47 0.05
N SER A 69 -3.35 -24.60 -0.19
CA SER A 69 -1.91 -24.71 -0.30
C SER A 69 -1.54 -25.25 -1.68
N GLU A 70 -0.46 -24.75 -2.27
CA GLU A 70 0.03 -25.16 -3.59
C GLU A 70 1.38 -25.87 -3.45
N ARG A 71 1.64 -26.89 -4.29
CA ARG A 71 2.98 -27.46 -4.40
C ARG A 71 3.69 -26.76 -5.54
N SER A 72 4.87 -26.20 -5.27
CA SER A 72 5.70 -25.58 -6.28
C SER A 72 6.37 -26.66 -7.13
N SER A 73 6.29 -26.52 -8.45
CA SER A 73 6.93 -27.45 -9.39
C SER A 73 8.46 -27.27 -9.47
N LEU A 74 8.98 -26.16 -8.96
CA LEU A 74 10.39 -25.79 -9.05
C LEU A 74 11.25 -26.43 -7.94
N ASP A 75 10.76 -26.39 -6.71
CA ASP A 75 11.48 -26.84 -5.50
C ASP A 75 10.72 -27.95 -4.76
N GLN A 76 9.57 -28.39 -5.29
CA GLN A 76 8.69 -29.41 -4.68
C GLN A 76 8.15 -29.01 -3.29
N GLN A 77 8.33 -27.76 -2.87
CA GLN A 77 7.91 -27.23 -1.57
C GLN A 77 6.42 -26.87 -1.58
N ARG A 78 5.76 -27.06 -0.43
CA ARG A 78 4.39 -26.58 -0.20
C ARG A 78 4.38 -25.12 0.21
N TYR A 79 3.45 -24.36 -0.36
CA TYR A 79 3.24 -22.95 -0.06
C TYR A 79 1.79 -22.69 0.38
N GLY A 80 1.65 -22.08 1.55
CA GLY A 80 0.42 -21.44 2.01
C GLY A 80 0.38 -19.97 1.57
N GLN A 81 -0.77 -19.32 1.78
CA GLN A 81 -0.94 -17.90 1.47
C GLN A 81 -1.67 -17.16 2.59
N ILE A 82 -1.08 -16.07 3.06
CA ILE A 82 -1.72 -15.10 3.95
C ILE A 82 -2.10 -13.87 3.12
N THR A 83 -3.31 -13.36 3.34
CA THR A 83 -3.77 -12.08 2.80
C THR A 83 -3.81 -11.07 3.92
N ARG A 84 -2.99 -10.03 3.83
CA ARG A 84 -2.95 -8.90 4.76
C ARG A 84 -3.97 -7.87 4.30
N TYR A 85 -4.90 -7.50 5.16
CA TYR A 85 -5.91 -6.47 4.96
C TYR A 85 -5.55 -5.29 5.85
N GLY A 86 -4.84 -4.31 5.28
CA GLY A 86 -4.63 -3.02 5.93
C GLY A 86 -5.63 -1.98 5.42
N ARG A 87 -5.67 -0.81 6.06
CA ARG A 87 -6.57 0.30 5.71
C ARG A 87 -6.51 0.72 4.23
N ASN A 88 -5.37 0.52 3.57
CA ASN A 88 -5.13 0.96 2.19
C ASN A 88 -4.52 -0.12 1.26
N ALA A 89 -4.35 -1.36 1.72
CA ALA A 89 -3.71 -2.39 0.90
C ALA A 89 -4.16 -3.81 1.26
N VAL A 90 -4.43 -4.60 0.23
CA VAL A 90 -4.61 -6.05 0.35
C VAL A 90 -3.37 -6.73 -0.25
N ARG A 91 -2.49 -7.27 0.59
CA ARG A 91 -1.26 -7.92 0.14
C ARG A 91 -1.33 -9.42 0.36
N LYS A 92 -1.12 -10.21 -0.69
CA LYS A 92 -0.96 -11.66 -0.59
C LYS A 92 0.52 -11.98 -0.38
N VAL A 93 0.81 -12.77 0.64
CA VAL A 93 2.14 -13.26 0.99
C VAL A 93 2.09 -14.77 0.93
N LYS A 94 2.88 -15.35 0.01
CA LYS A 94 3.14 -16.79 0.00
C LYS A 94 4.21 -17.11 1.04
N PHE A 95 4.04 -18.20 1.77
CA PHE A 95 5.00 -18.68 2.75
C PHE A 95 5.15 -20.19 2.60
N ALA A 96 6.36 -20.71 2.76
CA ALA A 96 6.59 -22.14 2.74
C ALA A 96 5.93 -22.78 3.98
N CYS A 97 5.32 -23.96 3.83
CA CYS A 97 4.70 -24.68 4.94
C CYS A 97 4.98 -26.18 4.85
N SER A 98 4.83 -26.89 5.97
CA SER A 98 4.94 -28.34 6.03
C SER A 98 3.78 -29.02 5.30
N GLU A 99 3.96 -30.30 4.93
CA GLU A 99 2.86 -31.12 4.40
C GLU A 99 1.77 -31.31 5.47
N THR A 100 2.15 -31.53 6.73
CA THR A 100 1.22 -31.65 7.87
C THR A 100 0.31 -30.43 7.97
N PHE A 101 0.86 -29.22 7.86
CA PHE A 101 0.07 -27.99 7.89
C PHE A 101 -0.89 -27.87 6.69
N ALA A 102 -0.43 -28.27 5.50
CA ALA A 102 -1.27 -28.29 4.30
C ALA A 102 -2.45 -29.26 4.42
N GLU A 103 -2.23 -30.44 5.02
CA GLU A 103 -3.28 -31.42 5.30
C GLU A 103 -4.29 -30.90 6.32
N GLN A 104 -3.82 -30.24 7.38
CA GLN A 104 -4.67 -29.57 8.37
C GLN A 104 -5.53 -28.47 7.74
N LEU A 105 -4.97 -27.64 6.83
CA LEU A 105 -5.76 -26.67 6.05
C LEU A 105 -6.86 -27.36 5.23
N ALA A 106 -6.58 -28.52 4.64
CA ALA A 106 -7.56 -29.30 3.88
C ALA A 106 -8.65 -29.92 4.78
N VAL A 107 -8.35 -30.25 6.04
CA VAL A 107 -9.35 -30.62 7.05
C VAL A 107 -10.25 -29.41 7.35
N LEU A 108 -9.68 -28.27 7.72
CA LEU A 108 -10.45 -27.05 8.03
C LEU A 108 -11.30 -26.56 6.85
N LYS A 109 -10.83 -26.74 5.61
CA LYS A 109 -11.58 -26.41 4.41
C LYS A 109 -12.89 -27.20 4.30
N ARG A 110 -12.89 -28.46 4.75
CA ARG A 110 -14.03 -29.39 4.67
C ARG A 110 -15.06 -29.19 5.78
N ILE A 111 -14.66 -28.64 6.93
CA ILE A 111 -15.53 -28.39 8.08
C ILE A 111 -16.70 -27.49 7.69
N GLY A 112 -17.93 -27.97 7.77
CA GLY A 112 -19.13 -27.25 7.35
C GLY A 112 -19.76 -26.40 8.46
N ASP A 113 -19.48 -26.76 9.70
CA ASP A 113 -20.05 -26.16 10.91
C ASP A 113 -18.98 -26.00 12.00
N ALA A 114 -19.10 -24.95 12.80
CA ALA A 114 -18.12 -24.66 13.85
C ALA A 114 -18.04 -25.74 14.94
N GLY A 115 -19.11 -26.50 15.19
CA GLY A 115 -19.13 -27.61 16.15
C GLY A 115 -18.26 -28.80 15.74
N GLU A 116 -17.90 -28.91 14.45
CA GLU A 116 -17.02 -29.98 13.96
C GLU A 116 -15.53 -29.72 14.27
N LEU A 117 -15.18 -28.51 14.76
CA LEU A 117 -13.80 -28.15 15.10
C LEU A 117 -13.25 -28.97 16.27
N GLU A 118 -14.10 -29.41 17.19
CA GLU A 118 -13.69 -30.22 18.36
C GLU A 118 -13.12 -31.59 17.97
N GLY A 119 -13.44 -32.08 16.78
CA GLY A 119 -12.90 -33.34 16.24
C GLY A 119 -11.50 -33.23 15.63
N ALA A 120 -10.94 -32.03 15.50
CA ALA A 120 -9.63 -31.81 14.89
C ALA A 120 -8.51 -31.83 15.95
N SER A 121 -7.74 -32.90 16.01
CA SER A 121 -6.68 -33.13 17.03
C SER A 121 -5.56 -32.09 17.08
N PHE A 122 -5.42 -31.26 16.04
CA PHE A 122 -4.42 -30.18 15.97
C PHE A 122 -4.94 -28.85 16.54
N ILE A 123 -6.23 -28.78 16.87
CA ILE A 123 -6.85 -27.67 17.58
C ILE A 123 -6.73 -27.97 19.08
N ALA A 124 -6.12 -27.06 19.83
CA ALA A 124 -6.05 -27.21 21.28
C ALA A 124 -7.46 -27.08 21.89
N PRO A 125 -7.77 -27.84 22.96
CA PRO A 125 -9.06 -27.73 23.65
C PRO A 125 -9.33 -26.29 24.07
N ARG A 126 -10.58 -25.83 23.92
CA ARG A 126 -11.01 -24.56 24.51
C ARG A 126 -10.79 -24.64 26.02
N LEU A 127 -10.04 -23.68 26.55
CA LEU A 127 -10.02 -23.39 27.99
C LEU A 127 -11.12 -22.36 28.25
N ASP A 128 -12.39 -22.74 28.11
CA ASP A 128 -13.52 -21.92 28.55
C ASP A 128 -14.11 -22.47 29.85
N GLY A 129 -13.87 -21.73 30.95
CA GLY A 129 -14.57 -21.89 32.22
C GLY A 129 -16.03 -21.43 32.14
N SER A 130 -16.83 -21.98 31.23
CA SER A 130 -18.28 -21.79 31.21
C SER A 130 -18.99 -23.08 30.84
N HIS A 131 -19.17 -23.94 31.84
CA HIS A 131 -20.30 -24.86 31.84
C HIS A 131 -21.59 -24.07 32.00
N SER A 132 -22.51 -24.29 31.07
CA SER A 132 -23.91 -23.95 31.17
C SER A 132 -24.58 -24.77 32.28
N GLY A 133 -24.70 -24.17 33.46
CA GLY A 133 -25.69 -24.54 34.47
C GLY A 133 -26.66 -23.37 34.63
N GLY A 134 -27.93 -23.57 34.27
CA GLY A 134 -28.95 -22.51 34.27
C GLY A 134 -29.26 -21.96 35.65
N ILE A 135 -29.50 -20.65 35.73
CA ILE A 135 -30.17 -19.96 36.84
C ILE A 135 -31.04 -18.84 36.24
N GLU A 136 -32.29 -18.74 36.72
CA GLU A 136 -33.34 -17.76 36.39
C GLU A 136 -32.90 -16.28 36.52
N PRO A 137 -33.60 -15.33 35.86
CA PRO A 137 -33.23 -13.92 35.89
C PRO A 137 -33.71 -13.23 37.18
N GLU A 138 -32.79 -12.63 37.94
CA GLU A 138 -33.11 -11.67 39.02
C GLU A 138 -33.15 -10.22 38.49
N PRO A 139 -33.92 -9.32 39.15
CA PRO A 139 -34.49 -8.11 38.55
C PRO A 139 -33.57 -6.87 38.60
N GLU A 140 -33.90 -5.88 37.77
CA GLU A 140 -33.14 -4.64 37.56
C GLU A 140 -32.87 -3.80 38.83
N PRO A 141 -31.71 -3.10 38.90
CA PRO A 141 -31.32 -2.33 40.07
C PRO A 141 -32.00 -0.94 40.12
N LYS A 142 -32.40 -0.52 41.32
CA LYS A 142 -32.92 0.83 41.65
C LYS A 142 -31.79 1.86 41.80
N PRO A 143 -32.07 3.17 41.63
CA PRO A 143 -31.03 4.19 41.50
C PRO A 143 -30.42 4.64 42.84
N ASP A 144 -29.13 5.00 42.81
CA ASP A 144 -28.27 5.31 43.96
C ASP A 144 -28.58 6.64 44.69
N PRO A 145 -28.34 6.70 46.02
CA PRO A 145 -28.19 7.96 46.75
C PRO A 145 -26.72 8.45 46.80
N LYS A 146 -26.59 9.78 46.94
CA LYS A 146 -25.37 10.63 46.85
C LYS A 146 -24.23 10.33 47.86
N PRO A 147 -23.00 10.84 47.58
CA PRO A 147 -21.76 10.28 48.08
C PRO A 147 -21.25 10.93 49.37
N ALA A 148 -20.75 10.12 50.30
CA ALA A 148 -19.77 10.55 51.29
C ALA A 148 -18.86 9.38 51.69
N LYS A 149 -17.55 9.63 51.65
CA LYS A 149 -16.41 8.81 52.14
C LYS A 149 -15.82 7.77 51.17
N ALA A 150 -15.09 8.28 50.17
CA ALA A 150 -13.99 7.55 49.53
C ALA A 150 -12.77 8.48 49.39
N ALA A 151 -12.15 8.84 50.51
CA ALA A 151 -10.87 9.53 50.55
C ALA A 151 -9.97 8.85 51.59
N ALA A 152 -9.44 7.67 51.26
CA ALA A 152 -8.39 7.03 52.07
C ALA A 152 -7.47 6.06 51.31
N ASN A 153 -7.85 5.47 50.17
CA ASN A 153 -7.06 4.38 49.56
C ASN A 153 -6.34 4.68 48.23
N ALA A 154 -6.32 5.93 47.75
CA ALA A 154 -5.65 6.28 46.49
C ALA A 154 -4.15 6.64 46.61
N LYS A 155 -3.52 6.52 47.79
CA LYS A 155 -2.12 6.95 48.02
C LYS A 155 -1.06 5.84 48.14
N LYS A 156 -1.39 4.56 47.87
CA LYS A 156 -0.41 3.43 48.00
C LYS A 156 0.01 2.72 46.71
N MET A 157 -0.49 3.09 45.52
CA MET A 157 -0.07 2.47 44.25
C MET A 157 0.74 3.39 43.31
N ALA A 158 1.07 4.62 43.72
CA ALA A 158 1.87 5.54 42.91
C ALA A 158 3.39 5.51 43.22
N SER A 159 3.85 4.76 44.23
CA SER A 159 5.26 4.73 44.65
C SER A 159 6.08 3.53 44.16
N VAL A 160 5.44 2.51 43.56
CA VAL A 160 6.16 1.34 43.00
C VAL A 160 6.55 1.55 41.54
N GLY A 161 5.77 2.32 40.77
CA GLY A 161 6.04 2.61 39.35
C GLY A 161 7.21 3.57 39.11
N ALA A 162 7.47 4.51 40.01
CA ALA A 162 8.57 5.48 39.85
C ALA A 162 9.95 4.88 40.15
N ALA A 163 10.04 3.90 41.06
CA ALA A 163 11.30 3.24 41.41
C ALA A 163 11.80 2.29 40.31
N LEU A 164 10.88 1.64 39.58
CA LEU A 164 11.22 0.73 38.48
C LEU A 164 11.78 1.49 37.26
N LEU A 165 11.28 2.71 37.02
CA LEU A 165 11.70 3.56 35.90
C LEU A 165 13.09 4.17 36.10
N VAL A 166 13.49 4.46 37.36
CA VAL A 166 14.85 4.92 37.72
C VAL A 166 15.88 3.80 37.64
N LEU A 167 15.52 2.56 37.99
CA LEU A 167 16.41 1.40 37.86
C LEU A 167 16.70 1.04 36.40
N ILE A 168 15.72 1.14 35.52
CA ILE A 168 15.89 0.91 34.07
C ILE A 168 16.81 1.98 33.45
N LEU A 169 16.68 3.24 33.87
CA LEU A 169 17.53 4.35 33.40
C LEU A 169 18.98 4.26 33.93
N LEU A 170 19.20 3.79 35.16
CA LEU A 170 20.54 3.57 35.72
C LEU A 170 21.26 2.35 35.10
N PHE A 171 20.52 1.33 34.66
CA PHE A 171 21.08 0.19 33.93
C PHE A 171 21.51 0.58 32.52
N TYR A 172 20.74 1.43 31.83
CA TYR A 172 21.08 1.97 30.52
C TYR A 172 22.31 2.91 30.55
N PHE A 173 22.50 3.68 31.62
CA PHE A 173 23.64 4.59 31.77
C PHE A 173 24.95 3.89 32.19
N SER A 174 24.86 2.71 32.83
CA SER A 174 26.04 1.89 33.18
C SER A 174 26.55 1.03 32.01
N PHE A 175 25.71 0.68 31.04
CA PHE A 175 26.14 -0.09 29.85
C PHE A 175 26.71 0.80 28.74
N SER A 176 26.37 2.09 28.69
CA SER A 176 26.90 3.04 27.70
C SER A 176 28.26 3.67 28.08
N LYS A 177 28.89 3.24 29.18
CA LYS A 177 30.20 3.76 29.63
C LYS A 177 31.35 2.74 29.65
N SER A 178 31.12 1.48 29.26
CA SER A 178 32.13 0.41 29.40
C SER A 178 32.71 -0.12 28.09
N SER A 179 32.72 0.65 27.00
CA SER A 179 33.36 0.24 25.73
C SER A 179 34.15 1.35 25.03
N LEU A 180 34.76 2.26 25.79
CA LEU A 180 35.84 3.12 25.30
C LEU A 180 36.86 3.27 26.43
N MET A 181 38.14 3.04 26.08
CA MET A 181 39.37 3.24 26.86
C MET A 181 39.89 1.99 27.60
N ASP A 182 40.81 1.28 26.95
CA ASP A 182 42.04 0.86 27.62
C ASP A 182 43.20 0.95 26.63
N GLU A 183 43.95 2.05 26.70
CA GLU A 183 45.29 2.16 26.10
C GLU A 183 46.13 3.11 26.95
N LYS A 184 47.04 2.55 27.76
CA LYS A 184 48.46 2.93 27.80
C LYS A 184 49.20 2.19 28.92
N ALA A 185 50.13 1.31 28.53
CA ALA A 185 51.46 1.22 29.14
C ALA A 185 52.34 0.25 28.33
N LEU A 186 53.30 0.76 27.57
CA LEU A 186 54.75 0.57 27.80
C LEU A 186 55.57 1.09 26.61
N ALA A 187 56.73 1.63 26.96
CA ALA A 187 57.54 2.57 26.20
C ALA A 187 58.70 1.91 25.43
N ASN A 188 59.27 2.72 24.51
CA ASN A 188 60.63 2.68 23.95
C ASN A 188 60.99 1.46 23.07
N THR A 189 61.61 1.58 21.90
CA THR A 189 62.83 2.34 21.54
C THR A 189 62.95 2.55 20.00
N ASP A 190 63.63 3.64 19.63
CA ASP A 190 64.54 3.85 18.48
C ASP A 190 64.10 3.70 17.01
N GLY A 191 64.31 4.79 16.25
CA GLY A 191 65.14 4.72 15.05
C GLY A 191 64.50 4.91 13.66
N ALA A 192 64.83 6.06 13.05
CA ALA A 192 65.09 6.27 11.62
C ALA A 192 63.95 6.22 10.57
N ALA A 193 63.55 7.42 10.15
CA ALA A 193 63.67 7.98 8.78
C ALA A 193 63.19 7.20 7.52
N LEU A 194 62.41 7.95 6.72
CA LEU A 194 62.30 8.03 5.24
C LEU A 194 61.04 7.48 4.53
N ALA A 195 60.44 8.43 3.80
CA ALA A 195 59.84 8.36 2.47
C ALA A 195 58.40 7.85 2.25
N GLU A 196 57.57 8.82 1.85
CA GLU A 196 56.57 8.84 0.75
C GLU A 196 55.65 7.66 0.47
N GLY A 197 54.35 7.97 0.34
CA GLY A 197 53.53 7.44 -0.76
C GLY A 197 52.18 6.82 -0.38
N VAL A 198 51.12 7.56 -0.72
CA VAL A 198 49.77 7.07 -1.11
C VAL A 198 48.91 6.42 -0.02
N ALA A 199 47.91 7.17 0.46
CA ALA A 199 46.79 6.63 1.24
C ALA A 199 45.50 6.64 0.41
N ALA A 200 44.95 5.44 0.25
CA ALA A 200 43.62 5.17 -0.28
C ALA A 200 42.56 5.17 0.83
N GLU A 201 41.37 5.64 0.44
CA GLU A 201 40.00 5.30 0.84
C GLU A 201 39.49 5.40 2.30
N GLY A 202 38.28 5.97 2.40
CA GLY A 202 37.29 5.56 3.39
C GLY A 202 36.56 6.71 4.08
N LYS A 203 35.43 7.20 3.52
CA LYS A 203 34.42 7.93 4.29
C LYS A 203 32.99 7.52 3.92
N SER A 204 32.16 7.61 4.93
CA SER A 204 30.98 6.81 5.25
C SER A 204 29.66 7.35 4.69
N ALA A 205 28.70 6.43 4.55
CA ALA A 205 27.32 6.58 4.11
C ALA A 205 26.39 7.43 5.02
N GLN A 206 26.95 8.33 5.81
CA GLN A 206 26.20 9.21 6.71
C GLN A 206 26.13 10.66 6.19
N GLY A 207 26.96 11.01 5.19
CA GLY A 207 26.95 12.32 4.53
C GLY A 207 25.83 12.53 3.52
N GLU A 208 25.39 11.47 2.81
CA GLU A 208 24.39 11.58 1.74
C GLU A 208 22.94 11.76 2.24
N ARG A 209 22.66 11.38 3.49
CA ARG A 209 21.31 11.50 4.06
C ARG A 209 21.00 12.91 4.58
N LEU A 210 22.02 13.66 4.98
CA LEU A 210 21.87 15.05 5.42
C LEU A 210 21.79 16.03 4.23
N THR A 211 22.44 15.74 3.10
CA THR A 211 22.38 16.60 1.91
C THR A 211 20.99 16.60 1.27
N ALA A 212 20.36 15.42 1.13
CA ALA A 212 19.02 15.30 0.52
C ALA A 212 17.90 15.97 1.33
N GLN A 213 18.02 16.01 2.66
CA GLN A 213 17.03 16.65 3.54
C GLN A 213 17.15 18.18 3.54
N THR A 214 18.38 18.68 3.40
CA THR A 214 18.67 20.12 3.32
C THR A 214 18.26 20.71 1.96
N GLU A 215 18.37 19.93 0.88
CA GLU A 215 17.84 20.32 -0.43
C GLU A 215 16.30 20.38 -0.42
N ARG A 216 15.61 19.40 0.19
CA ARG A 216 14.13 19.37 0.27
C ARG A 216 13.52 20.60 0.97
N GLU A 217 14.24 21.21 1.92
CA GLU A 217 13.81 22.44 2.60
C GLU A 217 14.11 23.73 1.82
N SER A 218 15.05 23.71 0.86
CA SER A 218 15.38 24.87 0.02
C SER A 218 14.36 25.07 -1.12
N TRP A 219 13.79 23.98 -1.65
CA TRP A 219 12.75 24.03 -2.71
C TRP A 219 11.41 24.59 -2.19
N VAL A 220 11.05 24.36 -0.92
CA VAL A 220 9.79 24.87 -0.34
C VAL A 220 9.89 26.34 0.08
N LYS A 221 11.08 26.84 0.44
CA LYS A 221 11.28 28.25 0.86
C LYS A 221 11.59 29.23 -0.27
N THR A 222 12.09 28.76 -1.42
CA THR A 222 12.41 29.65 -2.56
C THR A 222 11.16 30.12 -3.31
N ALA A 223 9.99 29.52 -3.07
CA ALA A 223 8.71 29.96 -3.64
C ALA A 223 8.10 31.22 -2.96
N ALA A 224 8.74 31.82 -1.94
CA ALA A 224 8.12 32.86 -1.12
C ALA A 224 8.95 34.11 -0.81
N ALA A 225 10.06 34.41 -1.50
CA ALA A 225 10.85 35.61 -1.19
C ALA A 225 11.35 36.41 -2.42
N ALA A 226 10.72 37.59 -2.57
CA ALA A 226 11.24 38.86 -3.11
C ALA A 226 11.76 38.94 -4.55
N VAL A 227 10.92 39.47 -5.44
CA VAL A 227 11.32 40.13 -6.70
C VAL A 227 11.72 41.59 -6.39
N PRO A 228 12.92 42.07 -6.74
CA PRO A 228 13.23 43.50 -6.68
C PRO A 228 12.58 44.23 -7.86
N ALA A 229 11.96 45.37 -7.58
CA ALA A 229 11.35 46.24 -8.57
C ALA A 229 12.42 46.82 -9.52
N ALA A 230 12.42 46.38 -10.77
CA ALA A 230 13.15 47.02 -11.86
C ALA A 230 12.13 47.46 -12.94
N SER A 231 12.09 48.76 -13.17
CA SER A 231 11.29 49.44 -14.19
C SER A 231 11.78 49.09 -15.60
N GLY A 232 11.24 48.01 -16.16
CA GLY A 232 11.30 47.68 -17.58
C GLY A 232 9.95 47.92 -18.28
N PRO A 233 9.92 48.00 -19.62
CA PRO A 233 8.67 48.14 -20.37
C PRO A 233 7.71 46.97 -20.06
N PRO A 234 6.37 47.18 -20.12
CA PRO A 234 5.41 46.20 -19.65
C PRO A 234 5.58 44.89 -20.41
N VAL A 235 6.00 43.86 -19.67
CA VAL A 235 6.01 42.47 -20.13
C VAL A 235 4.56 42.09 -20.46
N PRO A 236 4.29 41.41 -21.59
CA PRO A 236 2.93 41.02 -21.97
C PRO A 236 2.27 40.21 -20.85
N LEU A 237 0.96 40.43 -20.72
CA LEU A 237 0.06 39.83 -19.74
C LEU A 237 0.25 38.31 -19.62
N LYS A 238 -0.01 37.78 -18.40
CA LYS A 238 -0.07 36.36 -17.98
C LYS A 238 -0.16 35.39 -19.18
N PRO A 239 0.69 34.33 -19.26
CA PRO A 239 0.54 33.31 -20.28
C PRO A 239 -0.91 32.81 -20.25
N GLU A 240 -1.61 32.96 -21.38
CA GLU A 240 -2.95 32.42 -21.55
C GLU A 240 -2.89 30.92 -21.22
N PHE A 241 -3.80 30.48 -20.36
CA PHE A 241 -3.93 29.06 -20.03
C PHE A 241 -4.25 28.29 -21.32
N ARG A 242 -3.23 27.66 -21.91
CA ARG A 242 -3.42 26.73 -23.02
C ARG A 242 -3.60 25.35 -22.42
N ALA A 243 -4.78 24.76 -22.62
CA ALA A 243 -5.02 23.37 -22.24
C ALA A 243 -3.90 22.48 -22.83
N PRO A 244 -3.40 21.49 -22.07
CA PRO A 244 -2.36 20.59 -22.57
C PRO A 244 -2.77 19.94 -23.89
N ALA A 245 -1.79 19.66 -24.75
CA ALA A 245 -2.05 18.96 -26.01
C ALA A 245 -2.73 17.61 -25.74
N ALA A 246 -3.63 17.21 -26.63
CA ALA A 246 -4.41 15.99 -26.50
C ALA A 246 -4.38 15.17 -27.79
N VAL A 247 -4.47 13.85 -27.65
CA VAL A 247 -4.55 12.91 -28.78
C VAL A 247 -5.86 12.15 -28.70
N SER A 248 -6.64 12.24 -29.77
CA SER A 248 -7.85 11.44 -29.94
C SER A 248 -7.49 9.99 -30.29
N LEU A 249 -8.06 9.06 -29.55
CA LEU A 249 -7.88 7.63 -29.80
C LEU A 249 -8.80 7.15 -30.95
N ASP A 250 -8.31 6.30 -31.83
CA ASP A 250 -9.01 5.88 -33.05
C ASP A 250 -9.73 4.53 -32.90
N LYS A 251 -9.28 3.67 -31.98
CA LYS A 251 -9.81 2.31 -31.81
C LYS A 251 -10.70 2.17 -30.58
N PRO A 252 -11.60 1.16 -30.55
CA PRO A 252 -12.34 0.82 -29.33
C PRO A 252 -11.43 0.34 -28.19
N VAL A 253 -10.27 -0.24 -28.50
CA VAL A 253 -9.26 -0.69 -27.53
C VAL A 253 -7.89 -0.19 -27.98
N ASN A 254 -7.18 0.51 -27.10
CA ASN A 254 -5.91 1.16 -27.40
C ASN A 254 -4.85 0.73 -26.40
N PHE A 255 -3.65 0.37 -26.88
CA PHE A 255 -2.49 0.03 -26.04
C PHE A 255 -1.39 1.11 -26.12
N GLY A 256 -1.42 1.94 -27.15
CA GLY A 256 -0.43 2.96 -27.46
C GLY A 256 -1.07 4.06 -28.31
N ILE A 257 -0.27 5.07 -28.64
CA ILE A 257 -0.70 6.23 -29.46
C ILE A 257 0.26 6.43 -30.66
N SER A 258 0.07 7.49 -31.44
CA SER A 258 0.99 7.85 -32.53
C SER A 258 2.41 8.01 -32.00
N LYS A 259 3.40 7.65 -32.83
CA LYS A 259 4.83 7.76 -32.48
C LYS A 259 5.31 9.20 -32.25
N GLU A 260 4.50 10.19 -32.61
CA GLU A 260 4.80 11.62 -32.46
C GLU A 260 4.52 12.14 -31.05
N SER A 261 3.97 11.31 -30.15
CA SER A 261 3.58 11.73 -28.80
C SER A 261 3.77 10.64 -27.77
N VAL A 262 3.68 11.01 -26.49
CA VAL A 262 3.67 10.08 -25.34
C VAL A 262 2.57 10.49 -24.37
N ALA A 263 1.87 9.51 -23.80
CA ALA A 263 0.90 9.75 -22.74
C ALA A 263 1.39 9.18 -21.42
N ILE A 264 1.44 10.02 -20.37
CA ILE A 264 1.61 9.58 -19.00
C ILE A 264 0.22 9.41 -18.38
N THR A 265 -0.03 8.24 -17.80
CA THR A 265 -1.34 7.89 -17.24
C THR A 265 -1.24 7.44 -15.79
N PHE A 266 -2.25 7.78 -14.99
CA PHE A 266 -2.26 7.55 -13.55
C PHE A 266 -3.51 6.77 -13.12
N ASP A 267 -3.32 5.57 -12.57
CA ASP A 267 -4.39 4.70 -12.08
C ASP A 267 -4.58 4.84 -10.54
N ASP A 268 -5.67 4.25 -10.05
CA ASP A 268 -6.05 4.10 -8.62
C ASP A 268 -6.40 5.38 -7.85
N GLY A 269 -6.36 6.53 -8.53
CA GLY A 269 -6.82 7.81 -8.00
C GLY A 269 -8.35 7.94 -7.92
N PRO A 270 -8.85 9.11 -7.48
CA PRO A 270 -8.07 10.17 -6.83
C PRO A 270 -7.54 9.72 -5.46
N SER A 271 -6.51 10.42 -4.98
CA SER A 271 -5.83 10.14 -3.73
C SER A 271 -5.29 11.44 -3.11
N LYS A 272 -4.62 11.31 -1.96
CA LYS A 272 -3.88 12.45 -1.37
C LYS A 272 -2.75 12.99 -2.26
N TYR A 273 -2.31 12.23 -3.27
CA TYR A 273 -1.23 12.62 -4.19
C TYR A 273 -1.74 13.29 -5.46
N THR A 274 -3.04 13.23 -5.77
CA THR A 274 -3.60 13.76 -7.04
C THR A 274 -3.20 15.21 -7.26
N LYS A 275 -3.36 16.06 -6.23
CA LYS A 275 -3.07 17.50 -6.34
C LYS A 275 -1.60 17.74 -6.69
N GLU A 276 -0.68 17.06 -6.02
CA GLU A 276 0.75 17.23 -6.24
C GLU A 276 1.18 16.75 -7.63
N ILE A 277 0.62 15.64 -8.11
CA ILE A 277 0.83 15.16 -9.48
C ILE A 277 0.33 16.22 -10.49
N VAL A 278 -0.87 16.77 -10.29
CA VAL A 278 -1.42 17.82 -11.15
C VAL A 278 -0.54 19.07 -11.14
N ASP A 279 -0.08 19.52 -9.97
CA ASP A 279 0.80 20.69 -9.82
C ASP A 279 2.11 20.50 -10.62
N ILE A 280 2.71 19.29 -10.56
CA ILE A 280 3.90 18.94 -11.34
C ILE A 280 3.61 19.02 -12.84
N LEU A 281 2.52 18.39 -13.33
CA LEU A 281 2.18 18.41 -14.76
C LEU A 281 1.95 19.84 -15.27
N GLN A 282 1.27 20.69 -14.48
CA GLN A 282 1.05 22.09 -14.81
C GLN A 282 2.36 22.90 -14.83
N HIS A 283 3.26 22.66 -13.87
CA HIS A 283 4.57 23.31 -13.82
C HIS A 283 5.39 23.05 -15.09
N TYR A 284 5.36 21.82 -15.61
CA TYR A 284 6.05 21.45 -16.84
C TYR A 284 5.25 21.73 -18.12
N HIS A 285 4.02 22.24 -18.01
CA HIS A 285 3.09 22.51 -19.11
C HIS A 285 2.82 21.28 -20.00
N VAL A 286 2.60 20.12 -19.37
CA VAL A 286 2.39 18.83 -20.04
C VAL A 286 1.01 18.23 -19.76
N GLY A 287 0.56 17.34 -20.63
CA GLY A 287 -0.67 16.58 -20.42
C GLY A 287 -0.51 15.42 -19.44
N GLY A 288 -1.65 14.84 -19.06
CA GLY A 288 -1.73 13.65 -18.22
C GLY A 288 -3.16 13.14 -18.14
N THR A 289 -3.32 11.82 -18.11
CA THR A 289 -4.64 11.16 -18.07
C THR A 289 -4.81 10.36 -16.79
N PHE A 290 -5.87 10.63 -16.03
CA PHE A 290 -6.13 9.99 -14.74
C PHE A 290 -7.29 9.02 -14.84
N PHE A 291 -7.08 7.74 -14.51
CA PHE A 291 -8.13 6.73 -14.46
C PHE A 291 -8.59 6.55 -13.01
N PHE A 292 -9.78 7.08 -12.69
CA PHE A 292 -10.27 7.13 -11.31
C PHE A 292 -11.19 5.99 -10.93
N VAL A 293 -10.99 5.47 -9.72
CA VAL A 293 -11.84 4.46 -9.09
C VAL A 293 -13.03 5.16 -8.42
N GLY A 294 -14.24 4.69 -8.67
CA GLY A 294 -15.47 5.37 -8.20
C GLY A 294 -15.59 5.51 -6.68
N THR A 295 -15.10 4.54 -5.89
CA THR A 295 -15.02 4.67 -4.42
C THR A 295 -14.10 5.81 -4.00
N GLN A 296 -13.02 6.05 -4.75
CA GLN A 296 -12.07 7.13 -4.50
C GLN A 296 -12.64 8.49 -4.95
N VAL A 297 -13.35 8.54 -6.07
CA VAL A 297 -14.07 9.74 -6.54
C VAL A 297 -15.03 10.26 -5.46
N LYS A 298 -15.72 9.37 -4.73
CA LYS A 298 -16.57 9.75 -3.59
C LYS A 298 -15.80 10.32 -2.42
N ARG A 299 -14.56 9.87 -2.20
CA ARG A 299 -13.71 10.27 -1.07
C ARG A 299 -12.99 11.59 -1.32
N PHE A 300 -12.64 11.88 -2.57
CA PHE A 300 -11.86 13.06 -2.96
C PHE A 300 -12.51 13.82 -4.13
N PRO A 301 -13.78 14.24 -4.02
CA PRO A 301 -14.48 14.93 -5.12
C PRO A 301 -13.81 16.25 -5.52
N GLU A 302 -13.19 16.95 -4.57
CA GLU A 302 -12.41 18.16 -4.81
C GLU A 302 -11.18 17.92 -5.69
N ALA A 303 -10.50 16.78 -5.52
CA ALA A 303 -9.37 16.40 -6.36
C ALA A 303 -9.82 16.12 -7.81
N VAL A 304 -10.96 15.45 -7.99
CA VAL A 304 -11.54 15.20 -9.31
C VAL A 304 -11.89 16.51 -10.01
N LYS A 305 -12.53 17.44 -9.28
CA LYS A 305 -12.83 18.77 -9.82
C LYS A 305 -11.54 19.51 -10.21
N TYR A 306 -10.54 19.47 -9.34
CA TYR A 306 -9.26 20.15 -9.58
C TYR A 306 -8.58 19.66 -10.86
N VAL A 307 -8.50 18.34 -11.06
CA VAL A 307 -7.92 17.75 -12.29
C VAL A 307 -8.66 18.24 -13.54
N SER A 308 -10.00 18.24 -13.50
CA SER A 308 -10.82 18.72 -14.62
C SER A 308 -10.67 20.22 -14.89
N ASP A 309 -10.57 21.04 -13.83
CA ASP A 309 -10.38 22.49 -13.93
C ASP A 309 -9.01 22.84 -14.51
N GLN A 310 -7.98 22.01 -14.25
CA GLN A 310 -6.64 22.14 -14.84
C GLN A 310 -6.53 21.58 -16.27
N GLY A 311 -7.66 21.17 -16.89
CA GLY A 311 -7.69 20.73 -18.28
C GLY A 311 -6.98 19.40 -18.54
N LEU A 312 -6.78 18.58 -17.50
CA LEU A 312 -6.21 17.24 -17.61
C LEU A 312 -7.34 16.23 -17.88
N ALA A 313 -7.01 15.14 -18.59
CA ALA A 313 -8.00 14.14 -18.96
C ALA A 313 -8.35 13.22 -17.79
N ILE A 314 -9.64 12.89 -17.65
CA ILE A 314 -10.15 11.96 -16.63
C ILE A 314 -10.86 10.80 -17.33
N GLY A 315 -10.41 9.59 -17.04
CA GLY A 315 -11.04 8.33 -17.39
C GLY A 315 -11.59 7.58 -16.18
N ASN A 316 -12.32 6.51 -16.46
CA ASN A 316 -12.95 5.63 -15.48
C ASN A 316 -12.08 4.39 -15.21
N HIS A 317 -11.93 4.00 -13.94
CA HIS A 317 -11.22 2.79 -13.51
C HIS A 317 -12.07 1.82 -12.68
N SER A 318 -13.34 1.66 -13.08
CA SER A 318 -14.40 0.92 -12.39
C SER A 318 -14.84 1.56 -11.06
N MET A 319 -15.89 1.03 -10.43
CA MET A 319 -16.41 1.55 -9.17
C MET A 319 -15.56 1.10 -7.98
N THR A 320 -15.15 -0.16 -7.97
CA THR A 320 -14.56 -0.82 -6.79
C THR A 320 -13.16 -1.37 -7.03
N HIS A 321 -12.59 -1.18 -8.22
CA HIS A 321 -11.33 -1.81 -8.64
C HIS A 321 -11.38 -3.35 -8.62
N SER A 322 -12.59 -3.91 -8.78
CA SER A 322 -12.78 -5.36 -8.90
C SER A 322 -12.25 -5.87 -10.24
N ASN A 323 -11.77 -7.12 -10.28
CA ASN A 323 -11.51 -7.79 -11.56
C ASN A 323 -12.84 -8.04 -12.27
N LEU A 324 -13.13 -7.23 -13.29
CA LEU A 324 -14.43 -7.23 -13.98
C LEU A 324 -14.73 -8.55 -14.67
N GLN A 325 -13.74 -9.28 -15.18
CA GLN A 325 -13.96 -10.57 -15.84
C GLN A 325 -14.59 -11.62 -14.91
N LYS A 326 -14.44 -11.45 -13.59
CA LYS A 326 -15.00 -12.36 -12.57
C LYS A 326 -16.41 -11.99 -12.14
N LEU A 327 -16.96 -10.89 -12.64
CA LEU A 327 -18.29 -10.40 -12.32
C LEU A 327 -19.27 -10.75 -13.44
N THR A 328 -20.56 -10.80 -13.12
CA THR A 328 -21.62 -10.91 -14.12
C THR A 328 -21.64 -9.69 -15.04
N ALA A 329 -22.23 -9.83 -16.24
CA ALA A 329 -22.29 -8.76 -17.23
C ALA A 329 -22.95 -7.48 -16.65
N GLU A 330 -24.03 -7.64 -15.90
CA GLU A 330 -24.79 -6.55 -15.27
C GLU A 330 -23.93 -5.84 -14.23
N ARG A 331 -23.16 -6.60 -13.45
CA ARG A 331 -22.28 -6.01 -12.44
C ARG A 331 -21.12 -5.27 -13.09
N GLN A 332 -20.54 -5.78 -14.17
CA GLN A 332 -19.52 -5.05 -14.93
C GLN A 332 -20.05 -3.73 -15.47
N GLN A 333 -21.24 -3.73 -16.06
CA GLN A 333 -21.89 -2.51 -16.54
C GLN A 333 -22.15 -1.53 -15.40
N ALA A 334 -22.64 -2.01 -14.25
CA ALA A 334 -22.86 -1.16 -13.08
C ALA A 334 -21.56 -0.51 -12.57
N GLU A 335 -20.45 -1.26 -12.51
CA GLU A 335 -19.15 -0.73 -12.11
C GLU A 335 -18.69 0.43 -13.02
N ILE A 336 -18.95 0.35 -14.32
CA ILE A 336 -18.58 1.40 -15.28
C ILE A 336 -19.54 2.59 -15.17
N LEU A 337 -20.85 2.35 -15.27
CA LEU A 337 -21.84 3.43 -15.33
C LEU A 337 -21.94 4.24 -14.03
N GLN A 338 -21.78 3.60 -12.87
CA GLN A 338 -21.79 4.29 -11.58
C GLN A 338 -20.62 5.26 -11.45
N THR A 339 -19.41 4.84 -11.84
CA THR A 339 -18.23 5.71 -11.83
C THR A 339 -18.36 6.86 -12.84
N ASN A 340 -18.87 6.59 -14.04
CA ASN A 340 -19.14 7.64 -15.03
C ASN A 340 -20.08 8.71 -14.47
N LYS A 341 -21.16 8.29 -13.80
CA LYS A 341 -22.10 9.22 -13.18
C LYS A 341 -21.42 10.10 -12.15
N LEU A 342 -20.62 9.52 -11.24
CA LEU A 342 -19.94 10.27 -10.19
C LEU A 342 -18.98 11.32 -10.76
N ILE A 343 -18.16 10.94 -11.74
CA ILE A 343 -17.21 11.86 -12.37
C ILE A 343 -17.98 12.95 -13.14
N LYS A 344 -19.01 12.61 -13.90
CA LYS A 344 -19.83 13.57 -14.66
C LYS A 344 -20.56 14.55 -13.74
N ASP A 345 -21.09 14.09 -12.62
CA ASP A 345 -21.78 14.96 -11.65
C ASP A 345 -20.83 16.04 -11.08
N ILE A 346 -19.54 15.72 -10.94
CA ILE A 346 -18.51 16.65 -10.42
C ILE A 346 -17.97 17.57 -11.52
N THR A 347 -17.64 17.01 -12.68
CA THR A 347 -16.92 17.73 -13.75
C THR A 347 -17.85 18.40 -14.76
N SER A 348 -19.13 18.02 -14.77
CA SER A 348 -20.10 18.35 -15.83
C SER A 348 -19.67 17.93 -17.24
N LYS A 349 -18.69 17.03 -17.36
CA LYS A 349 -18.17 16.51 -18.64
C LYS A 349 -18.49 15.01 -18.79
N PRO A 350 -18.74 14.51 -20.01
CA PRO A 350 -18.83 13.08 -20.24
C PRO A 350 -17.48 12.40 -19.99
N VAL A 351 -17.52 11.15 -19.52
CA VAL A 351 -16.32 10.31 -19.39
C VAL A 351 -16.24 9.41 -20.61
N VAL A 352 -15.23 9.60 -21.45
CA VAL A 352 -15.08 8.91 -22.74
C VAL A 352 -13.97 7.84 -22.74
N LEU A 353 -13.20 7.75 -21.65
CA LEU A 353 -12.11 6.79 -21.50
C LEU A 353 -12.37 5.83 -20.34
N PHE A 354 -12.13 4.55 -20.57
CA PHE A 354 -12.21 3.51 -19.56
C PHE A 354 -10.94 2.67 -19.56
N ARG A 355 -10.38 2.37 -18.37
CA ARG A 355 -9.33 1.38 -18.21
C ARG A 355 -9.83 0.30 -17.26
N PRO A 356 -9.89 -0.98 -17.67
CA PRO A 356 -10.29 -2.04 -16.77
C PRO A 356 -9.20 -2.29 -15.72
N PRO A 357 -9.56 -2.45 -14.42
CA PRO A 357 -8.61 -2.87 -13.39
C PRO A 357 -7.79 -4.09 -13.82
N TYR A 358 -6.50 -4.07 -13.52
CA TYR A 358 -5.53 -5.13 -13.88
C TYR A 358 -5.38 -5.37 -15.39
N GLY A 359 -5.90 -4.49 -16.26
CA GLY A 359 -5.99 -4.74 -17.70
C GLY A 359 -6.95 -5.88 -18.06
N SER A 360 -7.77 -6.33 -17.12
CA SER A 360 -8.55 -7.56 -17.22
C SER A 360 -9.96 -7.27 -17.74
N MET A 361 -10.24 -7.65 -19.00
CA MET A 361 -11.54 -7.46 -19.65
C MET A 361 -12.02 -8.67 -20.47
N ASN A 362 -13.34 -8.92 -20.50
CA ASN A 362 -13.94 -9.95 -21.36
C ASN A 362 -14.93 -9.29 -22.36
N GLY A 363 -15.69 -10.11 -23.10
CA GLY A 363 -16.66 -9.61 -24.08
C GLY A 363 -17.76 -8.72 -23.45
N HIS A 364 -18.17 -9.00 -22.22
CA HIS A 364 -19.13 -8.16 -21.51
C HIS A 364 -18.52 -6.83 -21.10
N THR A 365 -17.27 -6.81 -20.65
CA THR A 365 -16.55 -5.57 -20.32
C THR A 365 -16.47 -4.64 -21.53
N ARG A 366 -16.13 -5.20 -22.70
CA ARG A 366 -16.06 -4.45 -23.96
C ARG A 366 -17.41 -3.87 -24.37
N LYS A 367 -18.46 -4.70 -24.35
CA LYS A 367 -19.83 -4.24 -24.65
C LYS A 367 -20.32 -3.17 -23.69
N ALA A 368 -19.98 -3.26 -22.41
CA ALA A 368 -20.36 -2.27 -21.41
C ALA A 368 -19.66 -0.92 -21.63
N ALA A 369 -18.37 -0.93 -22.01
CA ALA A 369 -17.64 0.28 -22.37
C ALA A 369 -18.16 0.89 -23.69
N GLU A 370 -18.38 0.07 -24.71
CA GLU A 370 -18.94 0.48 -26.00
C GLU A 370 -20.34 1.08 -25.86
N GLY A 371 -21.23 0.42 -25.11
CA GLY A 371 -22.59 0.93 -24.85
C GLY A 371 -22.64 2.17 -23.95
N ALA A 372 -21.50 2.59 -23.39
CA ALA A 372 -21.33 3.84 -22.65
C ALA A 372 -20.53 4.89 -23.45
N ASP A 373 -20.32 4.67 -24.76
CA ASP A 373 -19.53 5.52 -25.67
C ASP A 373 -18.09 5.75 -25.20
N MET A 374 -17.49 4.73 -24.58
CA MET A 374 -16.14 4.81 -24.04
C MET A 374 -15.13 4.01 -24.86
N LYS A 375 -13.92 4.55 -24.99
CA LYS A 375 -12.76 3.82 -25.51
C LYS A 375 -12.01 3.16 -24.37
N ILE A 376 -11.59 1.91 -24.59
CA ILE A 376 -10.75 1.19 -23.65
C ILE A 376 -9.30 1.59 -23.85
N VAL A 377 -8.63 1.98 -22.77
CA VAL A 377 -7.22 2.36 -22.77
C VAL A 377 -6.44 1.43 -21.87
N LEU A 378 -5.50 0.70 -22.44
CA LEU A 378 -4.49 -0.10 -21.73
C LEU A 378 -3.16 0.64 -21.79
N TRP A 379 -2.05 -0.09 -21.79
CA TRP A 379 -0.71 0.47 -21.81
C TRP A 379 0.23 -0.45 -22.59
N ASN A 380 1.31 0.12 -23.07
CA ASN A 380 2.43 -0.59 -23.70
C ASN A 380 3.77 -0.33 -22.99
N ARG A 381 3.74 0.44 -21.90
CA ARG A 381 4.86 0.66 -20.97
C ARG A 381 4.35 0.50 -19.54
N ASP A 382 4.91 -0.46 -18.83
CA ASP A 382 4.60 -0.76 -17.43
C ASP A 382 5.91 -0.86 -16.65
N PRO A 383 6.33 0.22 -15.98
CA PRO A 383 7.51 0.20 -15.12
C PRO A 383 7.23 -0.47 -13.75
N GLU A 384 5.99 -0.92 -13.52
CA GLU A 384 5.55 -1.56 -12.30
C GLU A 384 5.85 -0.72 -11.05
N ASP A 385 5.57 0.58 -11.12
CA ASP A 385 5.80 1.56 -10.05
C ASP A 385 5.08 1.20 -8.73
N TRP A 386 3.98 0.45 -8.82
CA TRP A 386 3.25 -0.12 -7.69
C TRP A 386 4.02 -1.20 -6.92
N LYS A 387 5.06 -1.83 -7.51
CA LYS A 387 5.89 -2.82 -6.79
C LYS A 387 6.79 -2.12 -5.80
N SER A 388 6.68 -2.48 -4.52
CA SER A 388 7.51 -1.87 -3.45
C SER A 388 9.01 -2.00 -3.69
N LYS A 389 9.46 -3.08 -4.35
CA LYS A 389 10.87 -3.32 -4.67
C LYS A 389 11.42 -2.39 -5.75
N ASN A 390 10.57 -1.82 -6.61
CA ASN A 390 11.02 -0.95 -7.69
C ASN A 390 11.21 0.46 -7.13
N SER A 391 12.45 0.94 -7.10
CA SER A 391 12.75 2.32 -6.69
C SER A 391 12.28 3.32 -7.76
N PRO A 392 12.14 4.62 -7.41
CA PRO A 392 11.99 5.69 -8.40
C PRO A 392 12.98 5.57 -9.57
N GLN A 393 14.25 5.29 -9.28
CA GLN A 393 15.28 5.14 -10.30
C GLN A 393 15.06 3.91 -11.19
N HIS A 394 14.55 2.80 -10.64
CA HIS A 394 14.22 1.63 -11.45
C HIS A 394 13.13 1.96 -12.48
N VAL A 395 12.10 2.69 -12.06
CA VAL A 395 11.01 3.14 -12.94
C VAL A 395 11.55 4.04 -14.05
N LEU A 396 12.38 5.02 -13.70
CA LEU A 396 13.03 5.92 -14.67
C LEU A 396 13.88 5.12 -15.66
N ASN A 397 14.79 4.27 -15.18
CA ASN A 397 15.65 3.44 -16.02
C ASN A 397 14.83 2.58 -17.00
N TYR A 398 13.72 1.99 -16.56
CA TYR A 398 12.85 1.21 -17.45
C TYR A 398 12.32 2.07 -18.62
N ILE A 399 11.87 3.29 -18.35
CA ILE A 399 11.34 4.18 -19.38
C ILE A 399 12.46 4.70 -20.29
N GLU A 400 13.62 5.03 -19.74
CA GLU A 400 14.77 5.55 -20.49
C GLU A 400 15.34 4.56 -21.50
N HIS A 401 15.23 3.26 -21.21
CA HIS A 401 15.67 2.18 -22.11
C HIS A 401 14.57 1.72 -23.08
N ALA A 402 13.38 2.34 -23.02
CA ALA A 402 12.27 2.04 -23.91
C ALA A 402 12.09 3.15 -24.95
N GLN A 403 11.55 2.80 -26.12
CA GLN A 403 11.16 3.82 -27.08
C GLN A 403 9.98 4.63 -26.53
N ALA A 404 10.17 5.94 -26.34
CA ALA A 404 9.20 6.86 -25.76
C ALA A 404 8.00 7.14 -26.69
N GLY A 405 8.25 7.43 -27.96
CA GLY A 405 7.20 7.76 -28.93
C GLY A 405 6.17 6.63 -29.11
N GLY A 406 4.89 6.98 -29.06
CA GLY A 406 3.76 6.04 -29.14
C GLY A 406 3.44 5.33 -27.84
N SER A 407 4.08 5.72 -26.74
CA SER A 407 3.87 5.09 -25.45
C SER A 407 2.62 5.62 -24.74
N VAL A 408 1.91 4.69 -24.11
CA VAL A 408 0.99 4.96 -23.00
C VAL A 408 1.65 4.34 -21.77
N ILE A 409 2.17 5.21 -20.91
CA ILE A 409 2.90 4.83 -19.69
C ILE A 409 1.90 4.69 -18.55
N LEU A 410 1.85 3.50 -17.94
CA LEU A 410 1.09 3.23 -16.74
C LEU A 410 1.89 3.62 -15.50
N LEU A 411 1.33 4.51 -14.69
CA LEU A 411 1.77 4.80 -13.32
C LEU A 411 0.55 4.77 -12.39
N HIS A 412 0.79 4.75 -11.09
CA HIS A 412 -0.25 4.78 -10.06
C HIS A 412 -0.06 6.03 -9.20
N GLU A 413 -1.14 6.56 -8.64
CA GLU A 413 -1.02 7.68 -7.71
C GLU A 413 -0.33 7.27 -6.39
N SER A 414 0.94 7.62 -6.25
CA SER A 414 1.76 7.26 -5.09
C SER A 414 2.83 8.30 -4.79
N GLU A 415 3.39 8.28 -3.58
CA GLU A 415 4.56 9.11 -3.22
C GLU A 415 5.75 8.83 -4.15
N LYS A 416 5.91 7.59 -4.59
CA LYS A 416 6.98 7.19 -5.53
C LYS A 416 6.81 7.88 -6.87
N THR A 417 5.59 7.88 -7.40
CA THR A 417 5.24 8.56 -8.64
C THR A 417 5.50 10.06 -8.54
N VAL A 418 5.05 10.69 -7.44
CA VAL A 418 5.34 12.10 -7.15
C VAL A 418 6.85 12.38 -7.21
N SER A 419 7.67 11.52 -6.58
CA SER A 419 9.12 11.73 -6.49
C SER A 419 9.87 11.61 -7.83
N LEU A 420 9.38 10.78 -8.76
CA LEU A 420 10.07 10.50 -10.04
C LEU A 420 9.53 11.34 -11.20
N LEU A 421 8.30 11.85 -11.09
CA LEU A 421 7.60 12.49 -12.19
C LEU A 421 8.35 13.69 -12.81
N PRO A 422 9.01 14.57 -12.03
CA PRO A 422 9.82 15.66 -12.61
C PRO A 422 10.92 15.15 -13.55
N GLN A 423 11.72 14.17 -13.10
CA GLN A 423 12.81 13.61 -13.90
C GLN A 423 12.29 12.86 -15.14
N LEU A 424 11.17 12.14 -15.00
CA LEU A 424 10.52 11.48 -16.13
C LEU A 424 10.09 12.48 -17.20
N ILE A 425 9.44 13.58 -16.79
CA ILE A 425 8.99 14.63 -17.73
C ILE A 425 10.18 15.30 -18.41
N GLU A 426 11.22 15.66 -17.65
CA GLU A 426 12.43 16.26 -18.20
C GLU A 426 13.11 15.35 -19.23
N TYR A 427 13.19 14.05 -18.95
CA TYR A 427 13.70 13.07 -19.90
C TYR A 427 12.87 13.06 -21.20
N LEU A 428 11.54 12.97 -21.09
CA LEU A 428 10.65 12.91 -22.26
C LEU A 428 10.69 14.21 -23.08
N GLN A 429 10.75 15.38 -22.43
CA GLN A 429 10.90 16.67 -23.10
C GLN A 429 12.25 16.80 -23.82
N LYS A 430 13.35 16.27 -23.27
CA LYS A 430 14.65 16.21 -23.94
C LYS A 430 14.61 15.38 -25.23
N GLN A 431 13.73 14.39 -25.32
CA GLN A 431 13.49 13.63 -26.55
C GLN A 431 12.66 14.42 -27.58
N GLN A 432 12.19 15.62 -27.26
CA GLN A 432 11.32 16.46 -28.10
C GLN A 432 10.01 15.78 -28.48
N ILE A 433 9.50 14.91 -27.61
CA ILE A 433 8.21 14.22 -27.80
C ILE A 433 7.16 14.90 -26.91
N PRO A 434 6.09 15.47 -27.49
CA PRO A 434 4.96 16.02 -26.75
C PRO A 434 4.35 15.01 -25.77
N ILE A 435 4.18 15.44 -24.52
CA ILE A 435 3.46 14.70 -23.49
C ILE A 435 2.00 15.18 -23.49
N VAL A 436 1.07 14.26 -23.78
CA VAL A 436 -0.31 14.62 -24.14
C VAL A 436 -1.37 13.97 -23.23
N ASN A 437 -2.55 14.60 -23.18
CA ASN A 437 -3.79 13.99 -22.73
C ASN A 437 -4.27 12.92 -23.74
N LEU A 438 -5.08 11.98 -23.26
CA LEU A 438 -5.85 11.05 -24.11
C LEU A 438 -7.32 11.48 -24.18
N GLU A 439 -7.95 11.36 -25.35
CA GLU A 439 -9.36 11.74 -25.59
C GLU A 439 -10.16 10.81 -26.52
#